data_AF-A0A7C9AWU8-F1
#
_entry.id   AF-A0A7C9AWU8-F1
#
_cell.length_a   1.000
_cell.length_b   1.000
_cell.length_c   1.000
_cell.angle_alpha   90.00
_cell.angle_beta   90.00
_cell.angle_gamma   90.00
#
_symmetry.space_group_name_H-M   'P 1'
#
loop_
_entity.id
_entity.type
_entity.pdbx_description
1 polymer ?
#
loop_
_entity_poly.entity_id
_entity_poly.type
_entity_poly.pdbx_seq_one_letter_code
_entity_poly.pdbx_strand_id
1 'polypeptide(L)'
;MRPQTTQNLKDSPYKFKPLTPHSPPTFIASFSSSLSLFPDLSFSLTSPMAGTTVSPTPLLKDELDIVIPTIRNLDFLEMWRPFFQPYHLIIVQDGDPSKTIRVPEGFDYELYNRNDINRILGPKASCISFKDSACRCFGYMVSKKKYIYTIDDDC
;
A
#
# COMPACT_ATOMS: atom_id res chain seq x y z
N MET A 1 -29.22 13.40 22.46
CA MET A 1 -28.35 12.23 22.76
C MET A 1 -29.10 10.98 22.38
N ARG A 2 -28.59 10.18 21.43
CA ARG A 2 -29.21 8.92 20.98
C ARG A 2 -28.33 7.77 21.53
N PRO A 3 -28.88 6.75 22.19
CA PRO A 3 -28.05 5.74 22.84
C PRO A 3 -27.35 4.86 21.80
N GLN A 4 -26.04 4.64 21.97
CA GLN A 4 -25.29 3.66 21.19
C GLN A 4 -25.59 2.28 21.73
N THR A 5 -26.27 1.46 20.95
CA THR A 5 -26.42 0.03 21.22
C THR A 5 -25.09 -0.67 20.93
N THR A 6 -24.38 -1.08 21.98
CA THR A 6 -23.24 -1.99 21.86
C THR A 6 -23.78 -3.38 21.51
N GLN A 7 -23.71 -3.76 20.24
CA GLN A 7 -23.92 -5.17 19.87
C GLN A 7 -22.73 -5.99 20.36
N ASN A 8 -23.02 -7.05 21.12
CA ASN A 8 -22.05 -7.97 21.68
C ASN A 8 -21.42 -8.76 20.52
N LEU A 9 -20.09 -8.74 20.39
CA LEU A 9 -19.33 -9.43 19.33
C LEU A 9 -19.55 -10.96 19.28
N LYS A 10 -20.22 -11.53 20.28
CA LYS A 10 -20.54 -12.96 20.37
C LYS A 10 -21.70 -13.39 19.48
N ASP A 11 -22.54 -12.46 19.03
CA ASP A 11 -23.75 -12.75 18.25
C ASP A 11 -23.56 -12.54 16.74
N SER A 12 -22.31 -12.39 16.27
CA SER A 12 -22.01 -12.28 14.85
C SER A 12 -22.33 -13.59 14.13
N PRO A 13 -23.13 -13.59 13.03
CA PRO A 13 -23.39 -14.79 12.23
C PRO A 13 -22.14 -15.32 11.52
N TYR A 14 -21.04 -14.55 11.54
CA TYR A 14 -19.76 -14.93 10.97
C TYR A 14 -18.89 -15.59 12.05
N LYS A 15 -18.99 -16.91 12.15
CA LYS A 15 -18.12 -17.73 12.99
C LYS A 15 -16.71 -17.76 12.38
N PHE A 16 -15.78 -16.99 12.94
CA PHE A 16 -14.39 -16.95 12.47
C PHE A 16 -13.75 -18.33 12.70
N LYS A 17 -13.38 -19.02 11.62
CA LYS A 17 -12.68 -20.30 11.68
C LYS A 17 -11.17 -20.00 11.73
N PRO A 18 -10.44 -20.39 12.79
CA PRO A 18 -9.01 -20.14 12.87
C PRO A 18 -8.29 -20.82 11.70
N LEU A 19 -7.42 -20.10 11.00
CA LEU A 19 -6.55 -20.68 9.99
C LEU A 19 -5.47 -21.51 10.71
N THR A 20 -5.31 -22.75 10.27
CA THR A 20 -4.23 -23.62 10.76
C THR A 20 -2.89 -23.14 10.20
N PRO A 21 -1.82 -23.06 11.02
CA PRO A 21 -0.51 -22.65 10.54
C PRO A 21 0.05 -23.71 9.58
N HIS A 22 0.33 -23.31 8.34
CA HIS A 22 1.10 -24.11 7.41
C HIS A 22 2.60 -23.94 7.70
N SER A 23 3.32 -25.06 7.79
CA SER A 23 4.77 -25.11 7.97
C SER A 23 5.52 -24.53 6.76
N PRO A 24 6.59 -23.73 6.97
CA PRO A 24 7.39 -23.18 5.87
C PRO A 24 8.24 -24.27 5.20
N PRO A 25 8.48 -24.21 3.87
CA PRO A 25 9.37 -25.12 3.18
C PRO A 25 10.85 -24.76 3.45
N THR A 26 11.65 -25.76 3.80
CA THR A 26 13.09 -25.66 4.01
C THR A 26 13.81 -25.62 2.67
N PHE A 27 14.43 -24.49 2.31
CA PHE A 27 15.36 -24.40 1.18
C PHE A 27 16.80 -24.53 1.69
N ILE A 28 17.52 -25.56 1.25
CA ILE A 28 18.94 -25.76 1.52
C ILE A 28 19.72 -25.18 0.33
N ALA A 29 20.46 -24.10 0.54
CA ALA A 29 21.41 -23.57 -0.44
C ALA A 29 22.80 -24.15 -0.16
N SER A 30 23.34 -24.91 -1.11
CA SER A 30 24.73 -25.35 -1.13
C SER A 30 25.58 -24.25 -1.76
N PHE A 31 26.51 -23.67 -1.00
CA PHE A 31 27.53 -22.76 -1.52
C PHE A 31 28.82 -23.55 -1.81
N SER A 32 29.16 -23.65 -3.09
CA SER A 32 30.47 -24.12 -3.54
C SER A 32 31.45 -22.94 -3.54
N SER A 33 32.45 -23.00 -2.67
CA SER A 33 33.55 -22.04 -2.62
C SER A 33 34.58 -22.40 -3.69
N SER A 34 34.79 -21.49 -4.64
CA SER A 34 35.92 -21.53 -5.57
C SER A 34 36.63 -20.20 -5.44
N LEU A 35 37.80 -20.22 -4.78
CA LEU A 35 38.76 -19.13 -4.80
C LEU A 35 39.35 -19.03 -6.21
N SER A 36 39.33 -17.82 -6.79
CA SER A 36 40.22 -17.47 -7.89
C SER A 36 40.94 -16.16 -7.59
N LEU A 37 42.26 -16.28 -7.64
CA LEU A 37 43.32 -15.29 -7.49
C LEU A 37 43.20 -14.19 -8.56
N PHE A 38 43.28 -12.91 -8.18
CA PHE A 38 43.53 -11.80 -9.11
C PHE A 38 44.72 -10.97 -8.60
N PRO A 39 45.68 -10.58 -9.47
CA PRO A 39 46.84 -9.81 -9.09
C PRO A 39 46.57 -8.30 -9.07
N ASP A 40 47.37 -7.62 -8.25
CA ASP A 40 47.47 -6.17 -8.08
C ASP A 40 47.44 -5.39 -9.40
N LEU A 41 46.52 -4.41 -9.47
CA LEU A 41 46.59 -3.30 -10.42
C LEU A 41 46.43 -1.98 -9.66
N SER A 42 47.47 -1.17 -9.76
CA SER A 42 47.64 0.15 -9.18
C SER A 42 46.40 1.04 -9.34
N PHE A 43 45.90 1.56 -8.21
CA PHE A 43 44.84 2.57 -8.17
C PHE A 43 45.39 3.89 -8.74
N SER A 44 45.04 4.19 -9.99
CA SER A 44 45.15 5.55 -10.53
C SER A 44 43.84 6.30 -10.22
N LEU A 45 43.99 7.44 -9.57
CA LEU A 45 42.93 8.35 -9.17
C LEU A 45 42.18 8.81 -10.43
N THR A 46 40.99 8.24 -10.69
CA THR A 46 40.09 8.70 -11.74
C THR A 46 38.70 8.97 -11.15
N SER A 47 38.14 10.08 -11.62
CA SER A 47 36.96 10.81 -11.20
C SER A 47 35.74 10.01 -10.71
N PRO A 48 34.87 10.60 -9.86
CA PRO A 48 33.63 9.95 -9.47
C PRO A 48 32.74 9.76 -10.70
N MET A 49 32.55 8.51 -11.12
CA MET A 49 31.53 8.18 -12.10
C MET A 49 30.17 8.51 -11.53
N ALA A 50 29.43 9.35 -12.26
CA ALA A 50 28.01 9.55 -12.08
C ALA A 50 27.33 8.17 -11.98
N GLY A 51 26.80 7.85 -10.80
CA GLY A 51 26.05 6.63 -10.58
C GLY A 51 24.91 6.60 -11.59
N THR A 52 24.93 5.62 -12.49
CA THR A 52 23.77 5.31 -13.33
C THR A 52 22.65 4.92 -12.37
N THR A 53 21.71 5.84 -12.12
CA THR A 53 20.51 5.55 -11.35
C THR A 53 19.67 4.60 -12.17
N VAL A 54 19.91 3.29 -11.99
CA VAL A 54 19.09 2.25 -12.59
C VAL A 54 17.70 2.42 -11.99
N SER A 55 16.78 3.03 -12.73
CA SER A 55 15.39 3.09 -12.30
C SER A 55 14.88 1.65 -12.22
N PRO A 56 14.36 1.22 -11.06
CA PRO A 56 13.84 -0.14 -10.94
C PRO A 56 12.73 -0.32 -11.98
N THR A 57 12.81 -1.38 -12.78
CA THR A 57 11.73 -1.71 -13.71
C THR A 57 10.48 -2.00 -12.89
N PRO A 58 9.37 -1.26 -13.08
CA PRO A 58 8.18 -1.45 -12.27
C PRO A 58 7.52 -2.79 -12.60
N LEU A 59 7.66 -3.74 -11.69
CA LEU A 59 7.03 -5.06 -11.79
C LEU A 59 5.53 -4.92 -11.50
N LEU A 60 4.67 -5.63 -12.24
CA LEU A 60 3.22 -5.65 -12.01
C LEU A 60 2.50 -4.31 -12.23
N LYS A 61 3.10 -3.36 -12.95
CA LYS A 61 2.51 -2.03 -13.21
C LYS A 61 1.03 -2.06 -13.58
N ASP A 62 0.67 -2.95 -14.50
CA ASP A 62 -0.70 -3.07 -15.00
C ASP A 62 -1.60 -4.00 -14.16
N GLU A 63 -1.02 -4.70 -13.19
CA GLU A 63 -1.67 -5.73 -12.36
C GLU A 63 -1.82 -5.34 -10.88
N LEU A 64 -1.24 -4.22 -10.44
CA LEU A 64 -1.22 -3.76 -9.04
C LEU A 64 -1.91 -2.40 -8.86
N ASP A 65 -2.80 -2.33 -7.86
CA ASP A 65 -3.25 -1.07 -7.25
C ASP A 65 -2.60 -0.89 -5.87
N ILE A 66 -2.25 0.35 -5.52
CA ILE A 66 -1.79 0.70 -4.17
C ILE A 66 -2.91 1.46 -3.45
N VAL A 67 -3.43 0.89 -2.37
CA VAL A 67 -4.44 1.51 -1.51
C VAL A 67 -3.76 2.29 -0.40
N ILE A 68 -4.11 3.57 -0.26
CA ILE A 68 -3.58 4.47 0.77
C ILE A 68 -4.74 5.04 1.58
N PRO A 69 -5.02 4.53 2.78
CA PRO A 69 -5.88 5.23 3.71
C PRO A 69 -5.14 6.45 4.28
N THR A 70 -5.78 7.61 4.36
CA THR A 70 -5.11 8.81 4.90
C THR A 70 -6.07 9.76 5.59
N ILE A 71 -5.61 10.44 6.65
CA ILE A 71 -6.34 11.53 7.33
C ILE A 71 -5.62 12.89 7.23
N ARG A 72 -4.44 12.92 6.59
CA ARG A 72 -3.50 14.06 6.55
C ARG A 72 -2.99 14.30 5.12
N ASN A 73 -1.96 15.12 4.96
CA ASN A 73 -1.33 15.36 3.65
C ASN A 73 -0.59 14.11 3.14
N LEU A 74 -0.35 14.09 1.83
CA LEU A 74 0.30 12.97 1.13
C LEU A 74 1.71 13.35 0.66
N ASP A 75 2.41 14.20 1.42
CA ASP A 75 3.74 14.70 1.04
C ASP A 75 4.78 13.56 1.01
N PHE A 76 4.54 12.46 1.74
CA PHE A 76 5.39 11.26 1.69
C PHE A 76 5.46 10.65 0.28
N LEU A 77 4.45 10.87 -0.57
CA LEU A 77 4.46 10.41 -1.95
C LEU A 77 5.62 10.98 -2.75
N GLU A 78 6.10 12.20 -2.44
CA GLU A 78 7.28 12.75 -3.09
C GLU A 78 8.56 12.01 -2.70
N MET A 79 8.70 11.64 -1.42
CA MET A 79 9.83 10.86 -0.93
C MET A 79 9.88 9.46 -1.57
N TRP A 80 8.71 8.86 -1.76
CA TRP A 80 8.55 7.52 -2.32
C TRP A 80 8.23 7.52 -3.82
N ARG A 81 8.33 8.67 -4.50
CA ARG A 81 7.90 8.86 -5.89
C ARG A 81 8.45 7.80 -6.86
N PRO A 82 9.75 7.43 -6.83
CA PRO A 82 10.29 6.41 -7.73
C PRO A 82 9.61 5.04 -7.60
N PHE A 83 9.01 4.76 -6.44
CA PHE A 83 8.35 3.49 -6.14
C PHE A 83 6.85 3.53 -6.41
N PHE A 84 6.18 4.66 -6.19
CA PHE A 84 4.71 4.74 -6.31
C PHE A 84 4.23 5.30 -7.65
N GLN A 85 4.97 6.24 -8.25
CA GLN A 85 4.54 6.90 -9.48
C GLN A 85 4.21 5.95 -10.64
N PRO A 86 4.89 4.80 -10.81
CA PRO A 86 4.53 3.87 -11.88
C PRO A 86 3.15 3.23 -11.72
N TYR A 87 2.60 3.15 -10.52
CA TYR A 87 1.38 2.40 -10.19
C TYR A 87 0.17 3.31 -10.05
N HIS A 88 -1.02 2.72 -10.19
CA HIS A 88 -2.28 3.41 -9.90
C HIS A 88 -2.55 3.40 -8.39
N LEU A 89 -2.94 4.56 -7.85
CA LEU A 89 -3.22 4.75 -6.44
C LEU A 89 -4.73 4.83 -6.18
N ILE A 90 -5.22 4.09 -5.20
CA ILE A 90 -6.57 4.26 -4.66
C ILE A 90 -6.44 4.89 -3.28
N ILE A 91 -6.73 6.19 -3.20
CA ILE A 91 -6.60 6.96 -1.98
C ILE A 91 -7.97 7.04 -1.31
N VAL A 92 -8.05 6.62 -0.06
CA VAL A 92 -9.28 6.69 0.72
C VAL A 92 -9.09 7.64 1.88
N GLN A 93 -9.72 8.80 1.78
CA GLN A 93 -9.72 9.82 2.83
C GLN A 93 -10.54 9.34 4.02
N ASP A 94 -9.85 9.17 5.15
CA ASP A 94 -10.43 9.01 6.47
C ASP A 94 -10.72 10.38 7.12
N GLY A 95 -11.59 10.38 8.12
CA GLY A 95 -11.95 11.57 8.88
C GLY A 95 -12.95 12.51 8.17
N ASP A 96 -12.69 13.81 8.25
CA ASP A 96 -13.60 14.87 7.81
C ASP A 96 -13.54 15.06 6.29
N PRO A 97 -14.62 14.75 5.53
CA PRO A 97 -14.63 14.86 4.07
C PRO A 97 -14.63 16.30 3.56
N SER A 98 -14.78 17.31 4.42
CA SER A 98 -14.66 18.72 4.05
C SER A 98 -13.21 19.18 3.94
N LYS A 99 -12.26 18.44 4.55
CA LYS A 99 -10.84 18.72 4.41
C LYS A 99 -10.36 18.28 3.04
N THR A 100 -9.66 19.16 2.34
CA THR A 100 -9.06 18.83 1.05
C THR A 100 -7.74 18.09 1.25
N ILE A 101 -7.65 16.87 0.72
CA ILE A 101 -6.40 16.14 0.58
C ILE A 101 -5.78 16.51 -0.77
N ARG A 102 -4.51 16.91 -0.77
CA ARG A 102 -3.77 17.25 -1.99
C ARG A 102 -2.85 16.08 -2.32
N VAL A 103 -3.00 15.55 -3.53
CA VAL A 103 -2.07 14.57 -4.12
C VAL A 103 -1.06 15.34 -4.95
N PRO A 104 0.26 15.07 -4.82
CA PRO A 104 1.25 15.70 -5.69
C PRO A 104 1.01 15.41 -7.17
N GLU A 105 1.49 16.29 -8.05
CA GLU A 105 1.23 16.15 -9.49
C GLU A 105 1.94 14.93 -10.11
N GLY A 106 1.34 14.39 -11.17
CA GLY A 106 1.93 13.30 -11.96
C GLY A 106 1.75 11.88 -11.39
N PHE A 107 0.92 11.72 -10.35
CA PHE A 107 0.41 10.41 -9.93
C PHE A 107 -0.89 10.07 -10.66
N ASP A 108 -1.08 8.80 -11.00
CA ASP A 108 -2.34 8.24 -11.48
C ASP A 108 -3.15 7.75 -10.27
N TYR A 109 -4.33 8.33 -10.01
CA TYR A 109 -5.08 8.03 -8.80
C TYR A 109 -6.60 8.22 -8.90
N GLU A 110 -7.31 7.49 -8.05
CA GLU A 110 -8.68 7.78 -7.63
C GLU A 110 -8.70 8.18 -6.14
N LEU A 111 -9.42 9.25 -5.81
CA LEU A 111 -9.59 9.73 -4.45
C LEU A 111 -11.06 9.59 -4.02
N TYR A 112 -11.28 8.88 -2.93
CA TYR A 112 -12.60 8.66 -2.34
C TYR A 112 -12.66 9.21 -0.93
N ASN A 113 -13.75 9.92 -0.61
CA ASN A 113 -14.06 10.30 0.77
C ASN A 113 -15.37 9.66 1.25
N ARG A 114 -15.78 9.99 2.48
CA ARG A 114 -17.01 9.46 3.08
C ARG A 114 -18.27 9.72 2.25
N ASN A 115 -18.37 10.86 1.55
CA ASN A 115 -19.52 11.17 0.71
C ASN A 115 -19.58 10.26 -0.51
N ASP A 116 -18.42 9.96 -1.12
CA ASP A 116 -18.34 9.03 -2.24
C ASP A 116 -18.70 7.61 -1.83
N ILE A 117 -18.16 7.14 -0.70
CA ILE A 117 -18.47 5.81 -0.16
C ILE A 117 -19.97 5.69 0.15
N ASN A 118 -20.56 6.71 0.78
CA ASN A 118 -22.00 6.74 1.06
C ASN A 118 -22.85 6.72 -0.22
N ARG A 119 -22.42 7.44 -1.26
CA ARG A 119 -23.10 7.48 -2.56
C ARG A 119 -22.99 6.14 -3.30
N ILE A 120 -21.83 5.49 -3.25
CA ILE A 120 -21.54 4.24 -3.97
C ILE A 120 -22.19 3.03 -3.28
N LEU A 121 -22.08 2.94 -1.95
CA LEU A 121 -22.59 1.79 -1.18
C LEU A 121 -24.03 1.98 -0.68
N GLY A 122 -24.53 3.21 -0.62
CA GLY A 122 -25.88 3.52 -0.16
C GLY A 122 -26.14 2.97 1.26
N PRO A 123 -27.24 2.23 1.49
CA PRO A 123 -27.55 1.62 2.78
C PRO A 123 -26.47 0.67 3.32
N LYS A 124 -25.57 0.16 2.47
CA LYS A 124 -24.48 -0.74 2.87
C LYS A 124 -23.26 0.01 3.38
N ALA A 125 -23.19 1.34 3.25
CA ALA A 125 -22.00 2.12 3.62
C ALA A 125 -21.56 1.93 5.08
N SER A 126 -22.46 1.51 5.97
CA SER A 126 -22.13 1.16 7.36
C SER A 126 -21.18 -0.03 7.50
N CYS A 127 -20.97 -0.85 6.46
CA CYS A 127 -19.98 -1.93 6.50
C CYS A 127 -18.53 -1.42 6.40
N ILE A 128 -18.33 -0.15 6.04
CA ILE A 128 -17.01 0.49 5.99
C ILE A 128 -16.84 1.36 7.24
N SER A 129 -15.90 0.95 8.10
CA SER A 129 -15.49 1.73 9.26
C SER A 129 -14.55 2.86 8.83
N PHE A 130 -14.69 4.02 9.47
CA PHE A 130 -13.83 5.19 9.30
C PHE A 130 -13.17 5.53 10.64
N LYS A 131 -12.71 4.47 11.31
CA LYS A 131 -11.90 4.54 12.50
C LYS A 131 -10.61 3.83 12.15
N ASP A 132 -9.49 4.43 12.54
CA ASP A 132 -8.16 3.80 12.50
C ASP A 132 -7.84 3.21 11.11
N SER A 133 -8.00 4.04 10.06
CA SER A 133 -7.67 3.74 8.67
C SER A 133 -8.43 2.56 8.03
N ALA A 134 -9.46 2.02 8.71
CA ALA A 134 -10.27 0.89 8.24
C ALA A 134 -11.02 1.18 6.92
N CYS A 135 -11.05 2.44 6.49
CA CYS A 135 -11.58 2.87 5.20
C CYS A 135 -10.84 2.22 4.00
N ARG A 136 -9.61 1.71 4.18
CA ARG A 136 -8.87 0.90 3.18
C ARG A 136 -9.66 -0.28 2.63
N CYS A 137 -10.60 -0.83 3.41
CA CYS A 137 -11.50 -1.89 2.95
C CYS A 137 -12.33 -1.48 1.74
N PHE A 138 -12.66 -0.18 1.62
CA PHE A 138 -13.29 0.34 0.42
C PHE A 138 -12.37 0.25 -0.80
N GLY A 139 -11.09 0.61 -0.64
CA GLY A 139 -10.07 0.47 -1.69
C GLY A 139 -9.98 -0.96 -2.21
N TYR A 140 -10.07 -1.96 -1.32
CA TYR A 140 -10.06 -3.38 -1.72
C TYR A 140 -11.25 -3.78 -2.59
N MET A 141 -12.41 -3.17 -2.35
CA MET A 141 -13.64 -3.47 -3.10
C MET A 141 -13.67 -2.82 -4.49
N VAL A 142 -13.07 -1.63 -4.64
CA VAL A 142 -13.15 -0.88 -5.91
C VAL A 142 -12.00 -1.18 -6.86
N SER A 143 -10.88 -1.71 -6.34
CA SER A 143 -9.78 -2.17 -7.17
C SER A 143 -10.23 -3.25 -8.16
N LYS A 144 -9.74 -3.14 -9.40
CA LYS A 144 -9.96 -4.12 -10.48
C LYS A 144 -8.69 -4.88 -10.84
N LYS A 145 -7.58 -4.53 -10.20
CA LYS A 145 -6.25 -5.10 -10.42
C LYS A 145 -6.14 -6.46 -9.73
N LYS A 146 -5.18 -7.27 -10.17
CA LYS A 146 -4.97 -8.63 -9.66
C LYS A 146 -4.35 -8.61 -8.26
N TYR A 147 -3.53 -7.61 -7.98
CA TYR A 147 -2.86 -7.42 -6.71
C TYR A 147 -3.24 -6.08 -6.11
N ILE A 148 -3.29 -6.04 -4.79
CA ILE A 148 -3.56 -4.84 -4.02
C ILE A 148 -2.53 -4.77 -2.89
N TYR A 149 -1.73 -3.71 -2.89
CA TYR A 149 -0.85 -3.38 -1.77
C TYR A 149 -1.47 -2.25 -0.96
N THR A 150 -1.27 -2.28 0.35
CA THR A 150 -1.74 -1.21 1.23
C THR A 150 -0.53 -0.58 1.89
N ILE A 151 -0.45 0.74 1.82
CA ILE A 151 0.62 1.54 2.43
C ILE A 151 -0.04 2.55 3.35
N ASP A 152 0.43 2.62 4.60
CA ASP A 152 -0.05 3.62 5.55
C ASP A 152 0.59 4.99 5.27
N ASP A 153 -0.05 6.06 5.69
CA ASP A 153 0.37 7.43 5.35
C ASP A 153 1.49 8.00 6.27
N ASP A 154 1.97 7.24 7.26
CA ASP A 154 3.19 7.50 8.07
C ASP A 154 4.37 6.57 7.78
N CYS A 155 4.30 5.74 6.73
CA CYS A 155 5.42 4.89 6.36
C CYS A 155 6.69 5.66 5.95
#